data_AF-A0AA35QQ46-F1
#
_entry.id   AF-A0AA35QQ46-F1
#
_cell.length_a   1.000
_cell.length_b   1.000
_cell.length_c   1.000
_cell.angle_alpha   90.00
_cell.angle_beta   90.00
_cell.angle_gamma   90.00
#
_symmetry.space_group_name_H-M   'P 1'
#
loop_
_entity.id
_entity.type
_entity.pdbx_description
1 polymer ?
#
loop_
_entity_poly.entity_id
_entity_poly.type
_entity_poly.pdbx_seq_one_letter_code
_entity_poly.pdbx_strand_id
1 'polypeptide(L)'
;MSSGNGEGAFKRPRPASPGDGFHTPEKRVSVCRAADPCGSHPRDWGIEQVCEFLRSSGFEDPELLRCFRGKKIAGSSFLYLTESELEEMGIGTGVRQNLLNCLSKLGQRHVDIMKVFNDPIHGHIEMHPLLVQIIDTPQFQRLRYIKQLGGTYYVFPGASHNRFEHSLGVGYLAGRLIRALQKRQPELDINQRDILCVQIAGLCHDLGHGPFSHMYDGRFIPRVCPGTAWKHEDASVKMFEHLIDSNDLRPVLKSYGLKPDEDIDFIKEQIAGPIKTEKSSRSWPYRGRPEEKGFLYEIVANKTSGIDVDKWDYFARDCHHLGIQNNFDYVRFIKFARVCEFEGKKHICTRDKEVGNLYDMFHTRNCLHRRAYQHKISNIIETMITDALLKANPHIRIKGSGGEEYNIATAREDMEAYTKLTGSISLRDEAGIGKLRSPGRIRPTCVLNPACAVKPEPAAKQTPGDEISPCCAEVNPGAVFDWQSRHRLASSSHRCRSP
;
A
#
# COMPACT_ATOMS: atom_id res chain seq x y z
N MET A 1 -46.59 43.19 -4.67
CA MET A 1 -46.64 42.38 -5.91
C MET A 1 -45.81 43.07 -6.98
N SER A 2 -44.81 42.33 -7.50
CA SER A 2 -44.09 42.45 -8.77
C SER A 2 -43.68 43.83 -9.35
N SER A 3 -42.37 44.07 -9.35
CA SER A 3 -41.60 44.83 -10.37
C SER A 3 -40.14 44.38 -10.14
N GLY A 4 -39.42 43.77 -11.08
CA GLY A 4 -39.10 44.24 -12.42
C GLY A 4 -37.64 44.72 -12.41
N ASN A 5 -36.67 43.81 -12.26
CA ASN A 5 -35.24 44.15 -12.15
C ASN A 5 -34.62 44.35 -13.54
N GLY A 6 -34.13 45.57 -13.76
CA GLY A 6 -33.42 46.00 -14.96
C GLY A 6 -31.98 45.49 -15.04
N GLU A 7 -31.53 45.40 -16.28
CA GLU A 7 -30.21 45.01 -16.72
C GLU A 7 -29.13 45.99 -16.25
N GLY A 8 -28.06 45.47 -15.62
CA GLY A 8 -26.84 46.20 -15.30
C GLY A 8 -25.64 45.54 -15.98
N ALA A 9 -25.11 46.18 -17.01
CA ALA A 9 -23.94 45.75 -17.76
C ALA A 9 -22.66 45.79 -16.88
N PHE A 10 -22.03 44.64 -16.64
CA PHE A 10 -20.72 44.57 -15.99
C PHE A 10 -19.59 44.56 -17.03
N LYS A 11 -18.79 45.64 -17.01
CA LYS A 11 -17.56 45.82 -17.80
C LYS A 11 -16.50 44.79 -17.40
N ARG A 12 -15.85 44.16 -18.38
CA ARG A 12 -14.68 43.27 -18.19
C ARG A 12 -13.45 44.06 -17.69
N PRO A 13 -12.67 43.56 -16.69
CA PRO A 13 -11.39 44.18 -16.33
C PRO A 13 -10.30 43.87 -17.35
N ARG A 14 -9.41 44.84 -17.62
CA ARG A 14 -8.18 44.67 -18.44
C ARG A 14 -7.09 43.90 -17.65
N PRO A 15 -6.19 43.18 -18.33
CA PRO A 15 -5.09 42.46 -17.67
C PRO A 15 -4.00 43.42 -17.18
N ALA A 16 -3.47 43.18 -15.98
CA ALA A 16 -2.36 43.91 -15.38
C ALA A 16 -1.01 43.45 -15.95
N SER A 17 -0.08 44.40 -16.10
CA SER A 17 1.31 44.20 -16.54
C SER A 17 2.16 43.46 -15.49
N PRO A 18 3.22 42.73 -15.88
CA PRO A 18 4.01 41.89 -14.99
C PRO A 18 5.13 42.69 -14.33
N GLY A 19 5.08 42.81 -13.01
CA GLY A 19 6.16 43.42 -12.24
C GLY A 19 5.71 43.85 -10.86
N ASP A 20 5.47 42.89 -9.97
CA ASP A 20 5.64 43.08 -8.52
C ASP A 20 5.64 41.71 -7.83
N GLY A 21 6.62 41.51 -6.95
CA GLY A 21 6.90 40.24 -6.28
C GLY A 21 5.77 39.78 -5.37
N PHE A 22 5.40 38.51 -5.48
CA PHE A 22 4.47 37.87 -4.56
C PHE A 22 5.13 37.68 -3.18
N HIS A 23 4.87 38.59 -2.25
CA HIS A 23 5.04 38.34 -0.82
C HIS A 23 3.75 37.74 -0.26
N THR A 24 3.81 36.48 0.16
CA THR A 24 2.75 35.81 0.92
C THR A 24 2.63 36.44 2.32
N PRO A 25 1.44 36.78 2.82
CA PRO A 25 1.31 37.38 4.15
C PRO A 25 1.63 36.36 5.25
N GLU A 26 2.56 36.69 6.15
CA GLU A 26 2.80 35.91 7.36
C GLU A 26 1.59 35.97 8.28
N LYS A 27 1.03 34.79 8.58
CA LYS A 27 -0.11 34.63 9.47
C LYS A 27 0.36 34.77 10.93
N ARG A 28 0.22 35.96 11.51
CA ARG A 28 0.42 36.19 12.95
C ARG A 28 -0.69 35.48 13.74
N VAL A 29 -0.38 34.30 14.28
CA VAL A 29 -1.17 33.66 15.33
C VAL A 29 -0.67 34.18 16.66
N SER A 30 -1.52 34.89 17.40
CA SER A 30 -1.25 35.32 18.78
C SER A 30 -1.30 34.10 19.70
N VAL A 31 -0.14 33.49 19.96
CA VAL A 31 0.02 32.42 20.96
C VAL A 31 0.41 33.06 22.30
N CYS A 32 -0.39 32.81 23.34
CA CYS A 32 -0.04 33.14 24.72
C CYS A 32 1.26 32.42 25.10
N ARG A 33 2.35 33.18 25.27
CA ARG A 33 3.66 32.67 25.69
C ARG A 33 3.63 32.28 27.17
N ALA A 34 3.54 30.97 27.44
CA ALA A 34 4.23 30.37 28.58
C ALA A 34 5.51 29.72 28.01
N ALA A 35 6.66 30.01 28.62
CA ALA A 35 7.98 29.73 28.07
C ALA A 35 8.18 28.26 27.66
N ASP A 36 8.50 28.07 26.38
CA ASP A 36 9.06 26.84 25.81
C ASP A 36 10.58 26.92 26.04
N PRO A 37 11.19 26.08 26.90
CA PRO A 37 12.61 26.21 27.24
C PRO A 37 13.55 25.86 26.09
N CYS A 38 13.08 25.14 25.06
CA CYS A 38 13.96 24.57 24.04
C CYS A 38 13.62 24.93 22.58
N GLY A 39 12.41 25.42 22.27
CA GLY A 39 12.07 25.90 20.93
C GLY A 39 12.12 24.83 19.81
N SER A 40 12.31 23.56 20.18
CA SER A 40 12.34 22.39 19.30
C SER A 40 11.31 21.36 19.77
N HIS A 41 10.86 20.48 18.86
CA HIS A 41 9.88 19.45 19.21
C HIS A 41 10.42 18.56 20.34
N PRO A 42 9.61 18.16 21.34
CA PRO A 42 10.08 17.34 22.45
C PRO A 42 10.64 15.99 22.09
N ARG A 43 10.50 15.56 20.82
CA ARG A 43 11.15 14.37 20.30
C ARG A 43 12.61 14.59 19.95
N ASP A 44 12.95 15.81 19.55
CA ASP A 44 14.29 16.21 19.14
C ASP A 44 15.15 16.61 20.34
N TRP A 45 14.57 16.58 21.54
CA TRP A 45 15.29 16.91 22.77
C TRP A 45 16.39 15.89 23.05
N GLY A 46 17.61 16.39 23.21
CA GLY A 46 18.69 15.62 23.83
C GLY A 46 18.40 15.35 25.31
N ILE A 47 19.24 14.51 25.92
CA ILE A 47 19.11 14.08 27.32
C ILE A 47 19.06 15.29 28.28
N GLU A 48 19.92 16.28 28.05
CA GLU A 48 19.97 17.48 28.89
C GLU A 48 18.72 18.36 28.73
N GLN A 49 18.15 18.43 27.53
CA GLN A 49 16.92 19.18 27.27
C GLN A 49 15.71 18.53 27.97
N VAL A 50 15.67 17.19 28.01
CA VAL A 50 14.67 16.44 28.81
C VAL A 50 14.84 16.75 30.31
N CYS A 51 16.08 16.73 30.82
CA CYS A 51 16.35 17.02 32.22
C CYS A 51 16.01 18.48 32.60
N GLU A 52 16.27 19.42 31.70
CA GLU A 52 15.92 20.84 31.86
C GLU A 52 14.40 21.03 31.86
N PHE A 53 13.69 20.36 30.96
CA PHE A 53 12.23 20.34 30.96
C PHE A 53 11.65 19.77 32.27
N LEU A 54 12.18 18.65 32.76
CA LEU A 54 11.75 18.03 34.02
C LEU A 54 11.91 18.99 35.20
N ARG A 55 13.06 19.68 35.32
CA ARG A 55 13.25 20.73 36.34
C ARG A 55 12.22 21.84 36.21
N SER A 56 12.03 22.38 35.00
CA SER A 56 11.07 23.45 34.75
C SER A 56 9.61 23.05 35.02
N SER A 57 9.33 21.74 35.04
CA SER A 57 8.02 21.14 35.31
C SER A 57 7.83 20.72 36.78
N GLY A 58 8.77 21.06 37.67
CA GLY A 58 8.70 20.79 39.11
C GLY A 58 9.31 19.46 39.56
N PHE A 59 10.07 18.78 38.70
CA PHE A 59 10.81 17.56 39.03
C PHE A 59 12.28 17.89 39.29
N GLU A 60 12.59 18.40 40.48
CA GLU A 60 13.93 18.88 40.86
C GLU A 60 14.82 17.83 41.56
N ASP A 61 14.27 16.65 41.88
CA ASP A 61 15.00 15.58 42.58
C ASP A 61 16.29 15.19 41.80
N PRO A 62 17.48 15.40 42.39
CA PRO A 62 18.75 15.07 41.75
C PRO A 62 18.88 13.58 41.38
N GLU A 63 18.30 12.69 42.16
CA GLU A 63 18.35 11.24 41.92
C GLU A 63 17.51 10.85 40.70
N LEU A 64 16.32 11.46 40.56
CA LEU A 64 15.47 11.29 39.38
C LEU A 64 16.20 11.75 38.11
N LEU A 65 16.77 12.96 38.12
CA LEU A 65 17.50 13.49 36.96
C LEU A 65 18.75 12.66 36.63
N ARG A 66 19.45 12.14 37.65
CA ARG A 66 20.58 11.22 37.47
C ARG A 66 20.13 9.91 36.83
N CYS A 67 18.97 9.38 37.20
CA CYS A 67 18.38 8.19 36.59
C CYS A 67 18.09 8.40 35.09
N PHE A 68 17.46 9.52 34.72
CA PHE A 68 17.18 9.87 33.32
C PHE A 68 18.47 10.03 32.49
N ARG A 69 19.51 10.65 33.05
CA ARG A 69 20.84 10.73 32.41
C ARG A 69 21.50 9.36 32.25
N GLY A 70 21.54 8.56 33.32
CA GLY A 70 22.17 7.24 33.32
C GLY A 70 21.51 6.27 32.34
N LYS A 71 20.19 6.36 32.17
CA LYS A 71 19.41 5.59 31.20
C LYS A 71 19.38 6.22 29.81
N LYS A 72 20.01 7.37 29.60
CA LYS A 72 20.10 8.12 28.33
C LYS A 72 18.72 8.40 27.71
N ILE A 73 17.77 8.84 28.53
CA ILE A 73 16.41 9.14 28.07
C ILE A 73 16.41 10.46 27.31
N ALA A 74 16.33 10.35 25.98
CA ALA A 74 16.12 11.47 25.08
C ALA A 74 14.62 11.74 24.85
N GLY A 75 14.31 12.87 24.24
CA GLY A 75 12.97 13.36 24.00
C GLY A 75 12.05 12.36 23.29
N SER A 76 12.59 11.66 22.29
CA SER A 76 11.88 10.62 21.55
C SER A 76 11.45 9.45 22.43
N SER A 77 12.20 9.07 23.47
CA SER A 77 11.79 8.05 24.44
C SER A 77 10.97 8.63 25.59
N PHE A 78 11.27 9.87 25.98
CA PHE A 78 10.64 10.56 27.09
C PHE A 78 9.13 10.65 26.93
N LEU A 79 8.64 11.00 25.73
CA LEU A 79 7.22 11.17 25.44
C LEU A 79 6.37 9.90 25.61
N TYR A 80 6.99 8.72 25.62
CA TYR A 80 6.29 7.43 25.61
C TYR A 80 6.61 6.56 26.81
N LEU A 81 7.26 7.12 27.84
CA LEU A 81 7.54 6.40 29.08
C LEU A 81 6.25 5.84 29.68
N THR A 82 6.26 4.53 29.90
CA THR A 82 5.17 3.80 30.54
C THR A 82 5.35 3.76 32.06
N GLU A 83 4.26 3.47 32.77
CA GLU A 83 4.32 3.31 34.23
C GLU A 83 5.26 2.19 34.67
N SER A 84 5.31 1.10 33.90
CA SER A 84 6.20 -0.05 34.15
C SER A 84 7.67 0.31 33.95
N GLU A 85 8.01 1.07 32.90
CA GLU A 85 9.40 1.52 32.68
C GLU A 85 9.86 2.46 33.80
N LEU A 86 8.98 3.35 34.27
CA LEU A 86 9.27 4.21 35.40
C LEU A 86 9.42 3.40 36.72
N GLU A 87 8.71 2.27 36.84
CA GLU A 87 8.87 1.34 37.96
C GLU A 87 10.24 0.66 37.94
N GLU A 88 10.66 0.16 36.78
CA GLU A 88 11.97 -0.46 36.57
C GLU A 88 13.12 0.53 36.79
N MET A 89 12.85 1.82 36.65
CA MET A 89 13.78 2.91 36.98
C MET A 89 13.86 3.21 38.49
N GLY A 90 13.06 2.53 39.32
CA GLY A 90 13.02 2.72 40.78
C GLY A 90 12.27 3.96 41.23
N ILE A 91 11.39 4.52 40.40
CA ILE A 91 10.67 5.77 40.69
C ILE A 91 9.41 5.47 41.51
N GLY A 92 9.25 6.15 42.65
CA GLY A 92 8.09 5.96 43.54
C GLY A 92 6.74 6.31 42.88
N THR A 93 5.69 5.57 43.22
CA THR A 93 4.36 5.62 42.59
C THR A 93 3.75 7.03 42.49
N GLY A 94 3.89 7.86 43.52
CA GLY A 94 3.38 9.24 43.49
C GLY A 94 4.08 10.14 42.46
N VAL A 95 5.40 9.96 42.29
CA VAL A 95 6.18 10.70 41.29
C VAL A 95 5.87 10.19 39.89
N ARG A 96 5.71 8.87 39.71
CA ARG A 96 5.31 8.26 38.43
C ARG A 96 4.00 8.85 37.91
N GLN A 97 2.97 8.93 38.74
CA GLN A 97 1.67 9.46 38.34
C GLN A 97 1.75 10.94 37.91
N ASN A 98 2.52 11.75 38.63
CA ASN A 98 2.73 13.16 38.28
C ASN A 98 3.53 13.31 36.98
N LEU A 99 4.54 12.47 36.78
CA LEU A 99 5.37 12.47 35.58
C LEU A 99 4.58 12.02 34.35
N LEU A 100 3.75 10.98 34.47
CA LEU A 100 2.83 10.54 33.42
C LEU A 100 1.78 11.62 33.08
N ASN A 101 1.25 12.33 34.08
CA ASN A 101 0.37 13.48 33.84
C ASN A 101 1.10 14.63 33.14
N CYS A 102 2.36 14.88 33.48
CA CYS A 102 3.19 15.89 32.81
C CYS A 102 3.48 15.50 31.35
N LEU A 103 3.81 14.23 31.11
CA LEU A 103 4.01 13.67 29.77
C LEU A 103 2.74 13.73 28.94
N SER A 104 1.58 13.42 29.53
CA SER A 104 0.28 13.56 28.88
C SER A 104 0.01 15.01 28.45
N LYS A 105 0.30 15.99 29.32
CA LYS A 105 0.18 17.42 29.01
C LYS A 105 1.19 17.87 27.95
N LEU A 106 2.42 17.36 27.99
CA LEU A 106 3.46 17.67 27.01
C LEU A 106 3.13 17.09 25.63
N GLY A 107 2.68 15.84 25.57
CA GLY A 107 2.19 15.19 24.34
C GLY A 107 0.87 15.77 23.83
N GLN A 108 0.06 16.42 24.68
CA GLN A 108 -1.08 17.23 24.24
C GLN A 108 -0.65 18.59 23.67
N ARG A 109 0.45 19.18 24.15
CA ARG A 109 0.99 20.46 23.66
C ARG A 109 1.80 20.28 22.37
N HIS A 110 2.55 19.20 22.31
CA HIS A 110 3.22 18.68 21.12
C HIS A 110 2.49 17.41 20.74
N VAL A 111 1.26 17.57 20.27
CA VAL A 111 0.63 16.49 19.51
C VAL A 111 1.59 16.22 18.38
N ASP A 112 2.14 15.02 18.33
CA ASP A 112 2.72 14.54 17.09
C ASP A 112 1.58 14.49 16.09
N ILE A 113 1.46 15.58 15.33
CA ILE A 113 0.20 15.93 14.68
C ILE A 113 -0.15 14.79 13.74
N MET A 114 -1.28 14.13 14.02
CA MET A 114 -1.86 13.15 13.10
C MET A 114 -1.92 13.82 11.72
N LYS A 115 -1.23 13.23 10.74
CA LYS A 115 -1.21 13.81 9.40
C LYS A 115 -2.53 13.45 8.73
N VAL A 116 -3.21 14.46 8.21
CA VAL A 116 -4.49 14.27 7.51
C VAL A 116 -4.22 14.17 6.01
N PHE A 117 -4.63 13.06 5.41
CA PHE A 117 -4.69 12.88 3.96
C PHE A 117 -6.14 13.08 3.49
N ASN A 118 -6.34 13.74 2.36
CA ASN A 118 -7.65 13.82 1.72
C ASN A 118 -7.71 12.79 0.59
N ASP A 119 -8.48 11.72 0.80
CA ASP A 119 -8.65 10.63 -0.14
C ASP A 119 -10.08 10.66 -0.74
N PRO A 120 -10.25 10.54 -2.06
CA PRO A 120 -11.57 10.64 -2.70
C PRO A 120 -12.52 9.49 -2.36
N ILE A 121 -12.02 8.36 -1.87
CA ILE A 121 -12.79 7.17 -1.49
C ILE A 121 -13.18 7.24 -0.01
N HIS A 122 -12.29 7.71 0.84
CA HIS A 122 -12.42 7.63 2.30
C HIS A 122 -12.62 8.97 3.00
N GLY A 123 -12.52 10.09 2.27
CA GLY A 123 -12.53 11.43 2.82
C GLY A 123 -11.23 11.74 3.58
N HIS A 124 -11.35 12.37 4.74
CA HIS A 124 -10.19 12.67 5.58
C HIS A 124 -9.70 11.42 6.32
N ILE A 125 -8.46 11.05 6.04
CA ILE A 125 -7.74 9.94 6.67
C ILE A 125 -6.71 10.52 7.64
N GLU A 126 -6.83 10.17 8.92
CA GLU A 126 -5.82 10.49 9.93
C GLU A 126 -4.77 9.37 10.01
N MET A 127 -3.50 9.75 9.91
CA MET A 127 -2.37 8.84 9.99
C MET A 127 -1.47 9.16 11.18
N HIS A 128 -1.19 8.11 11.95
CA HIS A 128 -0.27 8.21 13.07
C HIS A 128 1.15 8.58 12.57
N PRO A 129 1.88 9.44 13.28
CA PRO A 129 3.22 9.91 12.89
C PRO A 129 4.23 8.79 12.57
N LEU A 130 4.17 7.65 13.25
CA LEU A 130 4.97 6.46 12.88
C LEU A 130 4.66 5.97 11.45
N LEU A 131 3.38 5.92 11.10
CA LEU A 131 2.94 5.53 9.76
C LEU A 131 3.43 6.54 8.72
N VAL A 132 3.42 7.84 9.06
CA VAL A 132 3.95 8.90 8.19
C VAL A 132 5.44 8.71 7.92
N GLN A 133 6.23 8.34 8.94
CA GLN A 133 7.66 8.06 8.73
C GLN A 133 7.90 6.88 7.80
N ILE A 134 7.06 5.84 7.83
CA ILE A 134 7.12 4.72 6.89
C ILE A 134 6.69 5.18 5.48
N ILE A 135 5.62 5.97 5.39
CA ILE A 135 5.10 6.51 4.12
C ILE A 135 6.15 7.39 3.43
N ASP A 136 6.85 8.23 4.18
CA ASP A 136 7.81 9.22 3.66
C ASP A 136 9.21 8.61 3.44
N THR A 137 9.28 7.34 3.00
CA THR A 137 10.51 6.62 2.60
C THR A 137 10.57 6.38 1.08
N PRO A 138 11.76 6.24 0.46
CA PRO A 138 11.87 5.89 -0.96
C PRO A 138 11.15 4.59 -1.32
N GLN A 139 11.23 3.58 -0.45
CA GLN A 139 10.66 2.25 -0.64
C GLN A 139 9.14 2.29 -0.77
N PHE A 140 8.47 3.15 0.03
CA PHE A 140 7.02 3.36 -0.03
C PHE A 140 6.62 4.36 -1.13
N GLN A 141 7.34 5.49 -1.25
CA GLN A 141 7.04 6.51 -2.26
C GLN A 141 7.14 5.98 -3.69
N ARG A 142 7.92 4.92 -3.93
CA ARG A 142 7.97 4.27 -5.25
C ARG A 142 6.60 3.80 -5.75
N LEU A 143 5.68 3.46 -4.85
CA LEU A 143 4.34 2.98 -5.19
C LEU A 143 3.51 4.03 -5.95
N ARG A 144 3.91 5.31 -5.91
CA ARG A 144 3.29 6.38 -6.73
C ARG A 144 3.50 6.18 -8.23
N TYR A 145 4.48 5.37 -8.60
CA TYR A 145 4.90 5.15 -9.98
C TYR A 145 4.51 3.76 -10.48
N ILE A 146 3.60 3.06 -9.77
CA ILE A 146 3.12 1.73 -10.14
C ILE A 146 1.60 1.76 -10.24
N LYS A 147 1.09 1.69 -11.47
CA LYS A 147 -0.36 1.69 -11.76
C LYS A 147 -1.06 0.51 -11.10
N GLN A 148 -2.15 0.75 -10.38
CA GLN A 148 -2.94 -0.28 -9.70
C GLN A 148 -3.37 -1.37 -10.70
N LEU A 149 -3.98 -0.95 -11.80
CA LEU A 149 -4.56 -1.85 -12.80
C LEU A 149 -3.67 -2.07 -14.03
N GLY A 150 -2.37 -1.78 -13.92
CA GLY A 150 -1.38 -2.10 -14.96
C GLY A 150 -1.78 -1.62 -16.36
N GLY A 151 -1.96 -2.56 -17.28
CA GLY A 151 -2.33 -2.28 -18.68
C GLY A 151 -3.77 -1.78 -18.87
N THR A 152 -4.63 -1.92 -17.86
CA THR A 152 -6.03 -1.50 -17.90
C THR A 152 -6.18 0.00 -18.08
N TYR A 153 -5.21 0.81 -17.62
CA TYR A 153 -5.19 2.26 -17.86
C TYR A 153 -5.27 2.63 -19.35
N TYR A 154 -4.74 1.78 -20.24
CA TYR A 154 -4.78 2.01 -21.69
C TYR A 154 -6.15 1.70 -22.33
N VAL A 155 -7.07 1.12 -21.57
CA VAL A 155 -8.45 0.83 -21.99
C VAL A 155 -9.44 1.69 -21.23
N PHE A 156 -9.26 1.83 -19.92
CA PHE A 156 -10.07 2.63 -19.03
C PHE A 156 -9.28 3.87 -18.62
N PRO A 157 -9.48 5.03 -19.28
CA PRO A 157 -8.66 6.22 -19.05
C PRO A 157 -8.79 6.78 -17.62
N GLY A 158 -9.88 6.47 -16.92
CA GLY A 158 -10.06 6.82 -15.50
C GLY A 158 -9.23 5.98 -14.53
N ALA A 159 -8.73 4.80 -14.94
CA ALA A 159 -7.89 3.92 -14.14
C ALA A 159 -6.43 4.42 -14.02
N SER A 160 -6.27 5.69 -13.67
CA SER A 160 -4.98 6.37 -13.56
C SER A 160 -4.32 6.21 -12.18
N HIS A 161 -5.00 5.61 -11.22
CA HIS A 161 -4.53 5.43 -9.85
C HIS A 161 -3.37 4.44 -9.75
N ASN A 162 -2.59 4.60 -8.70
CA ASN A 162 -1.39 3.84 -8.38
C ASN A 162 -1.56 3.09 -7.05
N ARG A 163 -0.63 2.18 -6.78
CA ARG A 163 -0.59 1.38 -5.55
C ARG A 163 -0.47 2.24 -4.29
N PHE A 164 0.15 3.43 -4.38
CA PHE A 164 0.36 4.32 -3.23
C PHE A 164 -0.93 4.71 -2.50
N GLU A 165 -1.90 5.29 -3.20
CA GLU A 165 -3.17 5.72 -2.60
C GLU A 165 -4.02 4.55 -2.12
N HIS A 166 -3.93 3.40 -2.81
CA HIS A 166 -4.53 2.15 -2.35
C HIS A 166 -3.92 1.68 -1.02
N SER A 167 -2.59 1.62 -0.91
CA SER A 167 -1.90 1.25 0.33
C SER A 167 -2.27 2.16 1.50
N LEU A 168 -2.41 3.48 1.28
CA LEU A 168 -2.91 4.41 2.31
C LEU A 168 -4.32 4.04 2.78
N GLY A 169 -5.22 3.71 1.84
CA GLY A 169 -6.58 3.30 2.15
C GLY A 169 -6.65 1.97 2.91
N VAL A 170 -5.84 0.98 2.54
CA VAL A 170 -5.77 -0.30 3.26
C VAL A 170 -5.24 -0.11 4.68
N GLY A 171 -4.19 0.67 4.88
CA GLY A 171 -3.69 1.02 6.22
C GLY A 171 -4.74 1.74 7.09
N TYR A 172 -5.55 2.59 6.48
CA TYR A 172 -6.68 3.25 7.14
C TYR A 172 -7.80 2.27 7.53
N LEU A 173 -8.26 1.44 6.59
CA LEU A 173 -9.34 0.47 6.83
C LEU A 173 -8.92 -0.61 7.85
N ALA A 174 -7.67 -1.07 7.79
CA ALA A 174 -7.10 -1.97 8.79
C ALA A 174 -7.21 -1.35 10.20
N GLY A 175 -6.80 -0.08 10.34
CA GLY A 175 -6.92 0.68 11.58
C GLY A 175 -8.37 0.90 12.04
N ARG A 176 -9.32 1.06 11.12
CA ARG A 176 -10.74 1.19 11.46
C ARG A 176 -11.34 -0.11 11.98
N LEU A 177 -11.04 -1.23 11.32
CA LEU A 177 -11.58 -2.52 11.71
C LEU A 177 -11.06 -2.92 13.10
N ILE A 178 -9.75 -2.86 13.32
CA ILE A 178 -9.17 -3.26 14.60
C ILE A 178 -9.66 -2.40 15.77
N ARG A 179 -9.76 -1.06 15.60
CA ARG A 179 -10.31 -0.15 16.63
C ARG A 179 -11.77 -0.44 16.92
N ALA A 180 -12.55 -0.81 15.90
CA ALA A 180 -13.94 -1.17 16.07
C ALA A 180 -14.10 -2.47 16.88
N LEU A 181 -13.24 -3.46 16.64
CA LEU A 181 -13.19 -4.69 17.43
C LEU A 181 -12.75 -4.40 18.88
N GLN A 182 -11.65 -3.66 19.08
CA GLN A 182 -11.15 -3.24 20.39
C GLN A 182 -12.24 -2.54 21.22
N LYS A 183 -12.95 -1.57 20.64
CA LYS A 183 -13.98 -0.80 21.35
C LYS A 183 -15.18 -1.66 21.77
N ARG A 184 -15.56 -2.65 20.95
CA ARG A 184 -16.75 -3.48 21.19
C ARG A 184 -16.48 -4.69 22.07
N GLN A 185 -15.23 -5.12 22.13
CA GLN A 185 -14.77 -6.28 22.86
C GLN A 185 -13.44 -6.00 23.56
N PRO A 186 -13.45 -5.19 24.65
CA PRO A 186 -12.26 -4.92 25.43
C PRO A 186 -11.58 -6.19 25.96
N GLU A 187 -12.34 -7.27 26.15
CA GLU A 187 -11.84 -8.59 26.56
C GLU A 187 -10.87 -9.25 25.56
N LEU A 188 -10.75 -8.74 24.34
CA LEU A 188 -9.77 -9.21 23.34
C LEU A 188 -8.35 -8.71 23.61
N ASP A 189 -8.17 -7.80 24.57
CA ASP A 189 -6.87 -7.20 24.94
C ASP A 189 -6.10 -6.64 23.73
N ILE A 190 -6.81 -6.00 22.80
CA ILE A 190 -6.19 -5.30 21.67
C ILE A 190 -5.59 -4.01 22.21
N ASN A 191 -4.26 -3.88 22.14
CA ASN A 191 -3.56 -2.69 22.61
C ASN A 191 -3.10 -1.80 21.44
N GLN A 192 -2.52 -0.63 21.75
CA GLN A 192 -2.07 0.33 20.73
C GLN A 192 -0.96 -0.23 19.83
N ARG A 193 -0.10 -1.09 20.36
CA ARG A 193 0.96 -1.79 19.62
C ARG A 193 0.34 -2.70 18.55
N ASP A 194 -0.70 -3.47 18.88
CA ASP A 194 -1.42 -4.31 17.90
C ASP A 194 -2.05 -3.47 16.79
N ILE A 195 -2.68 -2.34 17.14
CA ILE A 195 -3.29 -1.42 16.17
C ILE A 195 -2.24 -0.89 15.19
N LEU A 196 -1.11 -0.40 15.70
CA LEU A 196 -0.04 0.12 14.85
C LEU A 196 0.53 -0.97 13.94
N CYS A 197 0.79 -2.18 14.45
CA CYS A 197 1.27 -3.29 13.63
C CYS A 197 0.29 -3.67 12.51
N VAL A 198 -1.01 -3.75 12.79
CA VAL A 198 -2.04 -4.04 11.79
C VAL A 198 -2.15 -2.91 10.74
N GLN A 199 -2.02 -1.64 11.15
CA GLN A 199 -1.98 -0.53 10.21
C GLN A 199 -0.71 -0.54 9.34
N ILE A 200 0.46 -0.86 9.91
CA ILE A 200 1.72 -0.98 9.16
C ILE A 200 1.63 -2.12 8.15
N ALA A 201 1.10 -3.29 8.55
CA ALA A 201 0.86 -4.40 7.64
C ALA A 201 -0.08 -3.99 6.48
N GLY A 202 -1.16 -3.28 6.79
CA GLY A 202 -2.08 -2.73 5.77
C GLY A 202 -1.40 -1.76 4.81
N LEU A 203 -0.56 -0.85 5.30
CA LEU A 203 0.23 0.05 4.45
C LEU A 203 1.22 -0.73 3.57
N CYS A 204 1.86 -1.75 4.13
CA CYS A 204 3.03 -2.37 3.54
C CYS A 204 2.73 -3.62 2.69
N HIS A 205 1.48 -4.10 2.65
CA HIS A 205 1.12 -5.35 1.97
C HIS A 205 1.49 -5.37 0.48
N ASP A 206 1.47 -4.20 -0.17
CA ASP A 206 1.72 -4.00 -1.59
C ASP A 206 3.12 -3.46 -1.93
N LEU A 207 4.01 -3.36 -0.92
CA LEU A 207 5.39 -2.90 -1.12
C LEU A 207 6.18 -3.76 -2.10
N GLY A 208 5.75 -4.95 -2.48
CA GLY A 208 6.48 -5.86 -3.36
C GLY A 208 6.05 -5.79 -4.82
N HIS A 209 5.03 -5.02 -5.18
CA HIS A 209 4.57 -4.96 -6.57
C HIS A 209 5.64 -4.39 -7.51
N GLY A 210 5.80 -5.04 -8.66
CA GLY A 210 6.67 -4.56 -9.73
C GLY A 210 5.95 -3.65 -10.74
N PRO A 211 6.63 -3.27 -11.83
CA PRO A 211 6.06 -2.46 -12.91
C PRO A 211 4.76 -3.06 -13.45
N PHE A 212 3.70 -2.25 -13.52
CA PHE A 212 2.36 -2.68 -13.95
C PHE A 212 1.71 -3.75 -13.05
N SER A 213 2.02 -3.75 -11.76
CA SER A 213 1.34 -4.56 -10.73
C SER A 213 1.31 -6.06 -11.09
N HIS A 214 0.13 -6.65 -11.25
CA HIS A 214 -0.05 -8.09 -11.50
C HIS A 214 0.55 -8.59 -12.82
N MET A 215 0.87 -7.69 -13.76
CA MET A 215 1.58 -8.08 -14.97
C MET A 215 3.00 -8.57 -14.64
N TYR A 216 3.67 -7.96 -13.66
CA TYR A 216 5.07 -8.28 -13.37
C TYR A 216 5.23 -9.67 -12.76
N ASP A 217 4.55 -9.95 -11.65
CA ASP A 217 4.55 -11.24 -10.95
C ASP A 217 3.72 -12.30 -11.66
N GLY A 218 2.63 -11.91 -12.35
CA GLY A 218 1.73 -12.85 -13.01
C GLY A 218 2.08 -13.22 -14.46
N ARG A 219 2.90 -12.42 -15.17
CA ARG A 219 3.26 -12.67 -16.58
C ARG A 219 4.75 -12.58 -16.86
N PHE A 220 5.42 -11.51 -16.45
CA PHE A 220 6.83 -11.29 -16.79
C PHE A 220 7.76 -12.26 -16.06
N ILE A 221 7.69 -12.30 -14.72
CA ILE A 221 8.54 -13.17 -13.89
C ILE A 221 8.38 -14.65 -14.25
N PRO A 222 7.15 -15.20 -14.41
CA PRO A 222 6.97 -16.60 -14.81
C PRO A 222 7.55 -16.93 -16.19
N ARG A 223 7.65 -15.95 -17.11
CA ARG A 223 8.21 -16.17 -18.45
C ARG A 223 9.74 -16.10 -18.48
N VAL A 224 10.35 -15.24 -17.66
CA VAL A 224 11.83 -15.13 -17.58
C VAL A 224 12.43 -16.14 -16.61
N CYS A 225 11.68 -16.54 -15.58
CA CYS A 225 12.07 -17.55 -14.60
C CYS A 225 10.97 -18.63 -14.46
N PRO A 226 10.81 -19.53 -15.44
CA PRO A 226 9.81 -20.60 -15.39
C PRO A 226 9.95 -21.46 -14.14
N GLY A 227 8.82 -21.84 -13.52
CA GLY A 227 8.80 -22.66 -12.31
C GLY A 227 9.06 -21.91 -11.01
N THR A 228 9.31 -20.59 -11.05
CA THR A 228 9.39 -19.79 -9.83
C THR A 228 8.03 -19.69 -9.14
N ALA A 229 8.04 -19.83 -7.81
CA ALA A 229 6.87 -19.63 -6.95
C ALA A 229 6.84 -18.22 -6.35
N TRP A 230 7.66 -17.30 -6.85
CA TRP A 230 7.77 -15.93 -6.34
C TRP A 230 6.46 -15.17 -6.51
N LYS A 231 6.07 -14.46 -5.45
CA LYS A 231 4.90 -13.58 -5.45
C LYS A 231 5.27 -12.18 -4.99
N HIS A 232 4.42 -11.20 -5.30
CA HIS A 232 4.65 -9.84 -4.83
C HIS A 232 4.66 -9.76 -3.30
N GLU A 233 3.91 -10.61 -2.57
CA GLU A 233 3.92 -10.63 -1.11
C GLU A 233 5.31 -11.01 -0.54
N ASP A 234 6.05 -11.91 -1.20
CA ASP A 234 7.43 -12.26 -0.81
C ASP A 234 8.34 -11.03 -0.92
N ALA A 235 8.16 -10.23 -1.97
CA ALA A 235 8.89 -8.99 -2.14
C ALA A 235 8.40 -7.87 -1.22
N SER A 236 7.12 -7.83 -0.83
CA SER A 236 6.60 -6.87 0.15
C SER A 236 7.28 -7.06 1.50
N VAL A 237 7.46 -8.31 1.94
CA VAL A 237 8.18 -8.64 3.17
C VAL A 237 9.65 -8.22 3.10
N LYS A 238 10.34 -8.50 1.98
CA LYS A 238 11.74 -8.08 1.79
C LYS A 238 11.89 -6.57 1.71
N MET A 239 11.00 -5.90 1.00
CA MET A 239 10.99 -4.45 0.85
C MET A 239 10.66 -3.75 2.16
N PHE A 240 9.77 -4.32 2.97
CA PHE A 240 9.48 -3.82 4.32
C PHE A 240 10.72 -3.89 5.21
N GLU A 241 11.44 -5.02 5.22
CA GLU A 241 12.69 -5.12 5.99
C GLU A 241 13.72 -4.09 5.51
N HIS A 242 13.93 -3.99 4.20
CA HIS A 242 14.83 -3.00 3.61
C HIS A 242 14.43 -1.55 3.93
N LEU A 243 13.12 -1.25 3.98
CA LEU A 243 12.58 0.05 4.38
C LEU A 243 12.95 0.35 5.83
N ILE A 244 12.74 -0.60 6.75
CA ILE A 244 13.08 -0.41 8.17
C ILE A 244 14.58 -0.18 8.36
N ASP A 245 15.41 -1.01 7.74
CA ASP A 245 16.86 -0.97 7.95
C ASP A 245 17.52 0.23 7.26
N SER A 246 17.11 0.57 6.03
CA SER A 246 17.73 1.68 5.26
C SER A 246 17.39 3.07 5.80
N ASN A 247 16.32 3.18 6.57
CA ASN A 247 15.86 4.45 7.13
C ASN A 247 16.02 4.50 8.67
N ASP A 248 16.76 3.54 9.25
CA ASP A 248 17.01 3.41 10.69
C ASP A 248 15.73 3.54 11.54
N LEU A 249 14.68 2.81 11.17
CA LEU A 249 13.37 2.91 11.82
C LEU A 249 13.24 2.00 13.04
N ARG A 250 14.19 1.11 13.35
CA ARG A 250 14.10 0.25 14.54
C ARG A 250 14.07 1.03 15.86
N PRO A 251 14.94 2.04 16.07
CA PRO A 251 14.86 2.90 17.26
C PRO A 251 13.55 3.70 17.29
N VAL A 252 13.07 4.14 16.13
CA VAL A 252 11.78 4.85 16.00
C VAL A 252 10.63 3.94 16.44
N LEU A 253 10.54 2.73 15.92
CA LEU A 253 9.51 1.76 16.32
C LEU A 253 9.48 1.56 17.84
N LYS A 254 10.67 1.40 18.46
CA LYS A 254 10.81 1.30 19.92
C LYS A 254 10.29 2.54 20.64
N SER A 255 10.62 3.74 20.14
CA SER A 255 10.14 4.99 20.74
C SER A 255 8.61 5.03 20.79
N TYR A 256 7.90 4.50 19.80
CA TYR A 256 6.44 4.40 19.81
C TYR A 256 5.85 3.18 20.52
N GLY A 257 6.65 2.45 21.32
CA GLY A 257 6.18 1.31 22.11
C GLY A 257 6.02 0.00 21.34
N LEU A 258 6.58 -0.11 20.12
CA LEU A 258 6.69 -1.39 19.42
C LEU A 258 7.94 -2.14 19.88
N LYS A 259 7.92 -3.48 19.78
CA LYS A 259 9.06 -4.37 20.00
C LYS A 259 9.50 -4.94 18.65
N PRO A 260 10.54 -4.38 17.98
CA PRO A 260 10.89 -4.74 16.61
C PRO A 260 11.09 -6.23 16.38
N ASP A 261 11.71 -6.95 17.32
CA ASP A 261 12.02 -8.37 17.16
C ASP A 261 10.77 -9.27 17.04
N GLU A 262 9.66 -8.86 17.67
CA GLU A 262 8.38 -9.58 17.62
C GLU A 262 7.42 -8.96 16.59
N ASP A 263 7.37 -7.64 16.51
CA ASP A 263 6.38 -6.91 15.71
C ASP A 263 6.69 -6.91 14.22
N ILE A 264 7.97 -6.92 13.85
CA ILE A 264 8.35 -7.04 12.44
C ILE A 264 7.91 -8.41 11.91
N ASP A 265 8.11 -9.48 12.68
CA ASP A 265 7.62 -10.82 12.33
C ASP A 265 6.09 -10.81 12.19
N PHE A 266 5.37 -10.22 13.15
CA PHE A 266 3.92 -10.10 13.07
C PHE A 266 3.43 -9.32 11.82
N ILE A 267 4.10 -8.23 11.46
CA ILE A 267 3.76 -7.44 10.27
C ILE A 267 4.00 -8.26 9.00
N LYS A 268 5.15 -8.93 8.89
CA LYS A 268 5.50 -9.78 7.75
C LYS A 268 4.51 -10.94 7.60
N GLU A 269 4.13 -11.56 8.71
CA GLU A 269 3.19 -12.68 8.75
C GLU A 269 1.79 -12.29 8.29
N GLN A 270 1.33 -11.07 8.58
CA GLN A 270 0.07 -10.53 8.07
C GLN A 270 0.09 -10.29 6.55
N ILE A 271 1.27 -10.06 5.96
CA ILE A 271 1.42 -9.80 4.52
C ILE A 271 1.54 -11.11 3.74
N ALA A 272 2.53 -11.94 4.10
CA ALA A 272 2.88 -13.14 3.34
C ALA A 272 2.23 -14.42 3.89
N GLY A 273 1.72 -14.41 5.12
CA GLY A 273 1.35 -15.61 5.88
C GLY A 273 2.51 -16.14 6.74
N PRO A 274 2.39 -17.36 7.29
CA PRO A 274 3.38 -17.91 8.22
C PRO A 274 4.80 -17.91 7.65
N ILE A 275 5.76 -17.47 8.45
CA ILE A 275 7.18 -17.51 8.08
C ILE A 275 7.62 -18.98 8.01
N LYS A 276 8.09 -19.40 6.83
CA LYS A 276 8.53 -20.77 6.58
C LYS A 276 9.84 -21.04 7.34
N THR A 277 9.75 -21.60 8.54
CA THR A 277 10.90 -22.18 9.25
C THR A 277 10.93 -23.69 9.04
N GLU A 278 12.08 -24.24 8.62
CA GLU A 278 12.30 -25.68 8.57
C GLU A 278 12.12 -26.25 9.99
N LYS A 279 11.12 -27.13 10.17
CA LYS A 279 10.75 -27.83 11.43
C LYS A 279 9.99 -26.98 12.48
N SER A 280 8.76 -26.59 12.16
CA SER A 280 7.79 -26.20 13.20
C SER A 280 6.73 -27.29 13.37
N SER A 281 6.92 -28.16 14.36
CA SER A 281 5.90 -29.10 14.86
C SER A 281 4.86 -28.39 15.78
N ARG A 282 4.55 -27.12 15.51
CA ARG A 282 3.63 -26.31 16.33
C ARG A 282 2.22 -26.38 15.75
N SER A 283 1.19 -26.49 16.60
CA SER A 283 -0.22 -26.39 16.18
C SER A 283 -0.55 -25.00 15.63
N TRP A 284 0.11 -23.97 16.19
CA TRP A 284 0.00 -22.58 15.77
C TRP A 284 1.15 -22.18 14.85
N PRO A 285 0.89 -21.77 13.60
CA PRO A 285 1.93 -21.57 12.59
C PRO A 285 2.61 -20.19 12.66
N TYR A 286 2.09 -19.25 13.45
CA TYR A 286 2.60 -17.88 13.53
C TYR A 286 3.49 -17.66 14.76
N ARG A 287 4.44 -16.74 14.65
CA ARG A 287 5.39 -16.39 15.72
C ARG A 287 5.12 -15.00 16.30
N GLY A 288 4.64 -14.06 15.49
CA GLY A 288 4.51 -12.66 15.88
C GLY A 288 3.42 -12.39 16.92
N ARG A 289 2.37 -13.22 16.94
CA ARG A 289 1.28 -13.17 17.94
C ARG A 289 0.78 -14.56 18.29
N PRO A 290 0.29 -14.77 19.53
CA PRO A 290 -0.21 -16.06 19.98
C PRO A 290 -1.60 -16.36 19.41
N GLU A 291 -2.06 -17.60 19.53
CA GLU A 291 -3.30 -18.12 18.91
C GLU A 291 -4.55 -17.36 19.38
N GLU A 292 -4.56 -16.86 20.61
CA GLU A 292 -5.67 -16.07 21.17
C GLU A 292 -5.87 -14.74 20.43
N LYS A 293 -4.84 -14.26 19.71
CA LYS A 293 -4.89 -13.08 18.84
C LYS A 293 -4.91 -13.44 17.35
N GLY A 294 -5.25 -14.70 17.02
CA GLY A 294 -5.27 -15.22 15.65
C GLY A 294 -6.18 -14.43 14.69
N PHE A 295 -7.29 -13.88 15.20
CA PHE A 295 -8.20 -13.03 14.43
C PHE A 295 -7.54 -11.78 13.83
N LEU A 296 -6.40 -11.32 14.35
CA LEU A 296 -5.69 -10.17 13.78
C LEU A 296 -5.12 -10.46 12.38
N TYR A 297 -4.74 -11.71 12.10
CA TYR A 297 -4.23 -12.13 10.79
C TYR A 297 -5.32 -12.16 9.70
N GLU A 298 -6.60 -12.03 10.08
CA GLU A 298 -7.74 -12.00 9.16
C GLU A 298 -8.05 -10.58 8.65
N ILE A 299 -7.37 -9.56 9.15
CA ILE A 299 -7.69 -8.15 8.85
C ILE A 299 -7.12 -7.72 7.48
N VAL A 300 -5.82 -7.91 7.28
CA VAL A 300 -5.08 -7.36 6.12
C VAL A 300 -5.15 -8.29 4.91
N ALA A 301 -4.83 -9.58 5.10
CA ALA A 301 -4.81 -10.57 4.02
C ALA A 301 -5.45 -11.89 4.49
N ASN A 302 -6.76 -12.02 4.29
CA ASN A 302 -7.50 -13.20 4.73
C ASN A 302 -7.52 -14.26 3.63
N LYS A 303 -6.54 -15.17 3.68
CA LYS A 303 -6.42 -16.28 2.71
C LYS A 303 -7.46 -17.37 2.88
N THR A 304 -8.18 -17.40 4.01
CA THR A 304 -9.20 -18.42 4.32
C THR A 304 -10.52 -18.10 3.62
N SER A 305 -11.04 -16.89 3.82
CA SER A 305 -12.36 -16.49 3.28
C SER A 305 -12.27 -15.53 2.09
N GLY A 306 -11.13 -14.85 1.92
CA GLY A 306 -10.99 -13.76 0.96
C GLY A 306 -11.79 -12.51 1.36
N ILE A 307 -12.07 -12.31 2.65
CA ILE A 307 -12.73 -11.11 3.18
C ILE A 307 -11.72 -10.34 4.04
N ASP A 308 -11.16 -9.26 3.49
CA ASP A 308 -10.13 -8.45 4.13
C ASP A 308 -10.18 -6.98 3.66
N VAL A 309 -9.47 -6.11 4.38
CA VAL A 309 -9.50 -4.66 4.12
C VAL A 309 -8.81 -4.24 2.82
N ASP A 310 -7.89 -5.07 2.30
CA ASP A 310 -7.30 -4.91 0.97
C ASP A 310 -8.41 -4.87 -0.10
N LYS A 311 -9.26 -5.91 -0.12
CA LYS A 311 -10.40 -6.00 -1.03
C LYS A 311 -11.37 -4.86 -0.87
N TRP A 312 -11.62 -4.41 0.34
CA TRP A 312 -12.56 -3.33 0.58
C TRP A 312 -12.09 -2.01 -0.04
N ASP A 313 -10.81 -1.68 0.10
CA ASP A 313 -10.25 -0.49 -0.54
C ASP A 313 -10.28 -0.64 -2.06
N TYR A 314 -9.68 -1.70 -2.62
CA TYR A 314 -9.54 -1.76 -4.07
C TYR A 314 -10.88 -1.95 -4.77
N PHE A 315 -11.88 -2.62 -4.17
CA PHE A 315 -13.22 -2.64 -4.75
C PHE A 315 -13.80 -1.22 -4.85
N ALA A 316 -13.77 -0.45 -3.76
CA ALA A 316 -14.29 0.91 -3.77
C ALA A 316 -13.51 1.83 -4.71
N ARG A 317 -12.18 1.74 -4.68
CA ARG A 317 -11.26 2.56 -5.47
C ARG A 317 -11.30 2.24 -6.95
N ASP A 318 -11.26 0.97 -7.32
CA ASP A 318 -11.33 0.56 -8.71
C ASP A 318 -12.71 0.89 -9.30
N CYS A 319 -13.79 0.65 -8.56
CA CYS A 319 -15.13 1.07 -8.95
C CYS A 319 -15.20 2.58 -9.25
N HIS A 320 -14.65 3.42 -8.36
CA HIS A 320 -14.59 4.86 -8.55
C HIS A 320 -13.88 5.26 -9.84
N HIS A 321 -12.67 4.71 -10.07
CA HIS A 321 -11.84 5.07 -11.24
C HIS A 321 -12.33 4.45 -12.55
N LEU A 322 -13.03 3.30 -12.49
CA LEU A 322 -13.59 2.62 -13.66
C LEU A 322 -14.99 3.12 -14.02
N GLY A 323 -15.64 3.93 -13.17
CA GLY A 323 -17.03 4.35 -13.35
C GLY A 323 -18.02 3.19 -13.16
N ILE A 324 -17.71 2.27 -12.26
CA ILE A 324 -18.57 1.13 -11.89
C ILE A 324 -19.11 1.39 -10.48
N GLN A 325 -20.39 1.10 -10.25
CA GLN A 325 -20.95 1.19 -8.91
C GLN A 325 -20.44 0.04 -8.02
N ASN A 326 -19.97 0.36 -6.82
CA ASN A 326 -19.69 -0.62 -5.76
C ASN A 326 -20.94 -0.75 -4.87
N ASN A 327 -21.47 -1.96 -4.75
CA ASN A 327 -22.67 -2.22 -3.93
C ASN A 327 -22.31 -2.63 -2.49
N PHE A 328 -21.06 -3.00 -2.22
CA PHE A 328 -20.62 -3.42 -0.89
C PHE A 328 -20.33 -2.23 0.03
N ASP A 329 -20.99 -2.21 1.19
CA ASP A 329 -20.74 -1.23 2.25
C ASP A 329 -19.83 -1.82 3.35
N TYR A 330 -18.54 -1.51 3.26
CA TYR A 330 -17.55 -1.89 4.27
C TYR A 330 -17.75 -1.18 5.61
N VAL A 331 -18.33 0.04 5.63
CA VAL A 331 -18.60 0.76 6.88
C VAL A 331 -19.68 0.02 7.67
N ARG A 332 -20.70 -0.47 6.98
CA ARG A 332 -21.71 -1.35 7.57
C ARG A 332 -21.11 -2.67 8.05
N PHE A 333 -20.23 -3.30 7.26
CA PHE A 333 -19.52 -4.50 7.71
C PHE A 333 -18.74 -4.25 9.01
N ILE A 334 -17.91 -3.20 9.05
CA ILE A 334 -17.13 -2.82 10.25
C ILE A 334 -18.05 -2.57 11.45
N LYS A 335 -19.27 -2.04 11.26
CA LYS A 335 -20.24 -1.85 12.35
C LYS A 335 -20.73 -3.15 12.98
N PHE A 336 -20.91 -4.20 12.18
CA PHE A 336 -21.43 -5.50 12.63
C PHE A 336 -20.35 -6.55 12.90
N ALA A 337 -19.08 -6.23 12.65
CA ALA A 337 -17.96 -7.10 12.95
C ALA A 337 -17.77 -7.29 14.47
N ARG A 338 -17.60 -8.55 14.88
CA ARG A 338 -17.20 -9.02 16.21
C ARG A 338 -16.21 -10.18 16.07
N VAL A 339 -15.46 -10.48 17.11
CA VAL A 339 -14.67 -11.71 17.23
C VAL A 339 -15.48 -12.73 18.01
N CYS A 340 -15.68 -13.91 17.43
CA CYS A 340 -16.34 -15.04 18.06
C CYS A 340 -15.42 -16.26 18.06
N GLU A 341 -15.63 -17.16 19.00
CA GLU A 341 -14.92 -18.43 19.06
C GLU A 341 -15.67 -19.49 18.24
N PHE A 342 -14.94 -20.20 17.38
CA PHE A 342 -15.42 -21.32 16.58
C PHE A 342 -14.32 -22.38 16.53
N GLU A 343 -14.65 -23.63 16.89
CA GLU A 343 -13.69 -24.75 16.97
C GLU A 343 -12.42 -24.43 17.78
N GLY A 344 -12.57 -23.72 18.91
CA GLY A 344 -11.47 -23.34 19.79
C GLY A 344 -10.60 -22.19 19.28
N LYS A 345 -10.96 -21.55 18.16
CA LYS A 345 -10.22 -20.44 17.56
C LYS A 345 -11.08 -19.19 17.46
N LYS A 346 -10.46 -18.04 17.66
CA LYS A 346 -11.12 -16.72 17.54
C LYS A 346 -11.06 -16.24 16.09
N HIS A 347 -12.23 -15.98 15.51
CA HIS A 347 -12.40 -15.53 14.12
C HIS A 347 -13.20 -14.23 14.06
N ILE A 348 -12.95 -13.41 13.04
CA ILE A 348 -13.79 -12.25 12.74
C ILE A 348 -15.10 -12.75 12.13
N CYS A 349 -16.20 -12.49 12.83
CA CYS A 349 -17.55 -12.81 12.41
C CYS A 349 -18.35 -11.53 12.16
N THR A 350 -19.32 -11.62 11.25
CA THR A 350 -20.34 -10.59 11.05
C THR A 350 -21.70 -11.14 11.42
N ARG A 351 -22.65 -10.26 11.69
CA ARG A 351 -24.01 -10.65 12.06
C ARG A 351 -24.69 -11.37 10.88
N ASP A 352 -25.41 -12.45 11.18
CA ASP A 352 -26.13 -13.30 10.21
C ASP A 352 -26.93 -12.54 9.14
N LYS A 353 -27.69 -11.52 9.53
CA LYS A 353 -28.50 -10.69 8.61
C LYS A 353 -27.68 -9.87 7.61
N GLU A 354 -26.37 -9.76 7.81
CA GLU A 354 -25.44 -9.05 6.93
C GLU A 354 -24.95 -9.93 5.77
N VAL A 355 -25.44 -11.16 5.65
CA VAL A 355 -25.12 -12.06 4.53
C VAL A 355 -25.40 -11.43 3.16
N GLY A 356 -26.45 -10.61 3.04
CA GLY A 356 -26.75 -9.85 1.81
C GLY A 356 -25.61 -8.92 1.40
N ASN A 357 -25.00 -8.21 2.36
CA ASN A 357 -23.87 -7.32 2.10
C ASN A 357 -22.64 -8.12 1.59
N LEU A 358 -22.44 -9.36 2.08
CA LEU A 358 -21.40 -10.25 1.55
C LEU A 358 -21.68 -10.71 0.12
N TYR A 359 -22.94 -10.99 -0.22
CA TYR A 359 -23.32 -11.26 -1.62
C TYR A 359 -22.99 -10.07 -2.53
N ASP A 360 -23.26 -8.84 -2.08
CA ASP A 360 -22.91 -7.62 -2.83
C ASP A 360 -21.39 -7.47 -3.03
N MET A 361 -20.60 -7.84 -2.01
CA MET A 361 -19.14 -7.87 -2.09
C MET A 361 -18.65 -8.83 -3.18
N PHE A 362 -19.10 -10.09 -3.14
CA PHE A 362 -18.69 -11.08 -4.13
C PHE A 362 -19.26 -10.82 -5.53
N HIS A 363 -20.44 -10.22 -5.62
CA HIS A 363 -20.99 -9.74 -6.88
C HIS A 363 -20.09 -8.64 -7.48
N THR A 364 -19.72 -7.63 -6.69
CA THR A 364 -18.83 -6.55 -7.11
C THR A 364 -17.47 -7.09 -7.55
N ARG A 365 -16.89 -8.02 -6.78
CA ARG A 365 -15.67 -8.74 -7.16
C ARG A 365 -15.79 -9.37 -8.55
N ASN A 366 -16.84 -10.16 -8.78
CA ASN A 366 -17.07 -10.81 -10.07
C ASN A 366 -17.27 -9.79 -11.21
N CYS A 367 -17.98 -8.69 -10.96
CA CYS A 367 -18.15 -7.61 -11.93
C CYS A 367 -16.82 -6.98 -12.34
N LEU A 368 -15.96 -6.64 -11.37
CA LEU A 368 -14.64 -6.07 -11.62
C LEU A 368 -13.74 -7.03 -12.40
N HIS A 369 -13.70 -8.31 -12.01
CA HIS A 369 -12.95 -9.34 -12.74
C HIS A 369 -13.39 -9.46 -14.20
N ARG A 370 -14.71 -9.56 -14.45
CA ARG A 370 -15.23 -9.79 -15.80
C ARG A 370 -15.14 -8.56 -16.70
N ARG A 371 -15.34 -7.36 -16.15
CA ARG A 371 -15.42 -6.12 -16.94
C ARG A 371 -14.07 -5.44 -17.11
N ALA A 372 -13.20 -5.50 -16.11
CA ALA A 372 -11.94 -4.76 -16.08
C ALA A 372 -10.72 -5.68 -16.02
N TYR A 373 -10.55 -6.45 -14.94
CA TYR A 373 -9.28 -7.16 -14.69
C TYR A 373 -8.94 -8.21 -15.75
N GLN A 374 -9.95 -8.90 -16.29
CA GLN A 374 -9.78 -9.88 -17.36
C GLN A 374 -10.20 -9.33 -18.73
N HIS A 375 -10.29 -8.00 -18.87
CA HIS A 375 -10.66 -7.38 -20.13
C HIS A 375 -9.65 -7.77 -21.23
N LYS A 376 -10.15 -8.34 -22.32
CA LYS A 376 -9.33 -8.91 -23.39
C LYS A 376 -8.30 -7.94 -23.98
N ILE A 377 -8.66 -6.65 -24.10
CA ILE A 377 -7.75 -5.63 -24.62
C ILE A 377 -6.69 -5.24 -23.58
N SER A 378 -7.04 -5.20 -22.29
CA SER A 378 -6.07 -4.94 -21.22
C SER A 378 -5.04 -6.07 -21.18
N ASN A 379 -5.50 -7.31 -21.23
CA ASN A 379 -4.67 -8.51 -21.21
C ASN A 379 -3.70 -8.61 -22.40
N ILE A 380 -4.13 -8.23 -23.60
CA ILE A 380 -3.22 -8.25 -24.76
C ILE A 380 -2.20 -7.12 -24.69
N ILE A 381 -2.58 -5.94 -24.17
CA ILE A 381 -1.63 -4.85 -23.92
C ILE A 381 -0.57 -5.28 -22.90
N GLU A 382 -0.97 -5.92 -21.81
CA GLU A 382 -0.04 -6.47 -20.82
C GLU A 382 0.87 -7.56 -21.39
N THR A 383 0.35 -8.41 -22.28
CA THR A 383 1.16 -9.39 -23.02
C THR A 383 2.21 -8.68 -23.88
N MET A 384 1.83 -7.64 -24.62
CA MET A 384 2.75 -6.84 -25.45
C MET A 384 3.82 -6.13 -24.62
N ILE A 385 3.43 -5.55 -23.47
CA ILE A 385 4.40 -4.94 -22.53
C ILE A 385 5.34 -6.01 -22.00
N THR A 386 4.83 -7.18 -21.64
CA THR A 386 5.66 -8.31 -21.18
C THR A 386 6.68 -8.73 -22.23
N ASP A 387 6.27 -8.85 -23.50
CA ASP A 387 7.18 -9.17 -24.61
C ASP A 387 8.27 -8.11 -24.79
N ALA A 388 7.91 -6.84 -24.66
CA ALA A 388 8.87 -5.74 -24.71
C ALA A 388 9.87 -5.81 -23.56
N LEU A 389 9.40 -6.07 -22.32
CA LEU A 389 10.27 -6.21 -21.16
C LEU A 389 11.19 -7.42 -21.27
N LEU A 390 10.74 -8.55 -21.82
CA LEU A 390 11.59 -9.72 -22.05
C LEU A 390 12.75 -9.40 -23.00
N LYS A 391 12.47 -8.67 -24.09
CA LYS A 391 13.51 -8.21 -25.03
C LYS A 391 14.43 -7.17 -24.42
N ALA A 392 13.93 -6.31 -23.54
CA ALA A 392 14.72 -5.26 -22.89
C ALA A 392 15.53 -5.78 -21.68
N ASN A 393 15.12 -6.88 -21.07
CA ASN A 393 15.73 -7.45 -19.87
C ASN A 393 17.26 -7.61 -19.96
N PRO A 394 17.86 -8.20 -21.02
CA PRO A 394 19.32 -8.35 -21.08
C PRO A 394 20.08 -7.03 -21.25
N HIS A 395 19.41 -5.92 -21.58
CA HIS A 395 20.05 -4.63 -21.89
C HIS A 395 19.89 -3.59 -20.78
N ILE A 396 18.82 -3.66 -19.99
CA ILE A 396 18.60 -2.72 -18.90
C ILE A 396 19.51 -3.07 -17.72
N ARG A 397 20.13 -2.04 -17.13
CA ARG A 397 20.95 -2.12 -15.93
C ARG A 397 20.38 -1.20 -14.86
N ILE A 398 20.21 -1.75 -13.67
CA ILE A 398 19.65 -1.08 -12.49
C ILE A 398 20.67 -1.27 -11.37
N LYS A 399 21.28 -0.16 -10.93
CA LYS A 399 22.26 -0.21 -9.83
C LYS A 399 21.55 -0.53 -8.52
N GLY A 400 22.02 -1.55 -7.83
CA GLY A 400 21.59 -1.96 -6.50
C GLY A 400 22.64 -1.65 -5.43
N SER A 401 22.56 -2.40 -4.34
CA SER A 401 23.48 -2.30 -3.20
C SER A 401 24.94 -2.49 -3.63
N GLY A 402 25.83 -1.67 -3.09
CA GLY A 402 27.27 -1.76 -3.40
C GLY A 402 27.65 -1.36 -4.83
N GLY A 403 26.70 -0.86 -5.63
CA GLY A 403 26.92 -0.49 -7.03
C GLY A 403 26.76 -1.64 -8.02
N GLU A 404 26.38 -2.84 -7.56
CA GLU A 404 26.12 -4.00 -8.41
C GLU A 404 24.98 -3.74 -9.40
N GLU A 405 25.07 -4.30 -10.60
CA GLU A 405 24.07 -4.08 -11.65
C GLU A 405 23.11 -5.26 -11.80
N TYR A 406 21.82 -4.96 -11.75
CA TYR A 406 20.72 -5.91 -11.92
C TYR A 406 19.97 -5.63 -13.22
N ASN A 407 19.34 -6.66 -13.79
CA ASN A 407 18.38 -6.47 -14.87
C ASN A 407 16.94 -6.38 -14.32
N ILE A 408 15.96 -6.23 -15.21
CA ILE A 408 14.55 -6.08 -14.82
C ILE A 408 14.11 -7.29 -13.96
N ALA A 409 14.47 -8.51 -14.37
CA ALA A 409 14.08 -9.72 -13.66
C ALA A 409 14.83 -9.90 -12.33
N THR A 410 16.16 -9.72 -12.31
CA THR A 410 17.00 -9.97 -11.13
C THR A 410 16.96 -8.85 -10.10
N ALA A 411 16.44 -7.67 -10.44
CA ALA A 411 16.28 -6.58 -9.46
C ALA A 411 15.47 -7.01 -8.22
N ARG A 412 14.57 -8.00 -8.32
CA ARG A 412 13.83 -8.55 -7.16
C ARG A 412 14.73 -9.20 -6.08
N GLU A 413 16.00 -9.45 -6.41
CA GLU A 413 16.98 -10.10 -5.54
C GLU A 413 17.73 -9.06 -4.68
N ASP A 414 17.67 -7.77 -5.03
CA ASP A 414 18.26 -6.65 -4.29
C ASP A 414 17.23 -5.52 -4.11
N MET A 415 16.86 -5.22 -2.87
CA MET A 415 15.77 -4.26 -2.62
C MET A 415 16.15 -2.81 -2.93
N GLU A 416 17.43 -2.46 -2.99
CA GLU A 416 17.85 -1.13 -3.43
C GLU A 416 17.63 -0.96 -4.95
N ALA A 417 17.98 -1.97 -5.74
CA ALA A 417 17.65 -2.03 -7.17
C ALA A 417 16.13 -2.09 -7.38
N TYR A 418 15.42 -2.94 -6.63
CA TYR A 418 13.97 -3.10 -6.74
C TYR A 418 13.20 -1.81 -6.39
N THR A 419 13.73 -1.00 -5.47
CA THR A 419 13.16 0.33 -5.13
C THR A 419 13.14 1.26 -6.35
N LYS A 420 14.11 1.12 -7.26
CA LYS A 420 14.23 1.92 -8.49
C LYS A 420 13.37 1.35 -9.64
N LEU A 421 12.90 0.10 -9.52
CA LEU A 421 12.11 -0.57 -10.55
C LEU A 421 10.61 -0.23 -10.42
N THR A 422 10.13 0.67 -11.28
CA THR A 422 8.74 1.18 -11.30
C THR A 422 8.11 1.11 -12.69
N GLY A 423 6.85 1.53 -12.85
CA GLY A 423 6.19 1.59 -14.17
C GLY A 423 6.87 2.56 -15.15
N SER A 424 7.62 3.53 -14.63
CA SER A 424 8.51 4.39 -15.40
C SER A 424 9.92 3.82 -15.44
N ILE A 425 10.10 2.63 -16.03
CA ILE A 425 11.43 2.12 -16.36
C ILE A 425 12.08 3.12 -17.30
N SER A 426 12.84 4.06 -16.72
CA SER A 426 13.63 5.03 -17.46
C SER A 426 14.78 4.27 -18.06
N LEU A 427 14.69 4.04 -19.38
CA LEU A 427 15.83 3.66 -20.21
C LEU A 427 16.84 4.83 -20.14
N ARG A 428 17.67 4.88 -19.09
CA ARG A 428 18.85 5.73 -19.11
C ARG A 428 19.93 4.98 -19.89
N ASP A 429 20.11 5.37 -21.14
CA ASP A 429 21.23 4.99 -21.98
C ASP A 429 22.54 5.53 -21.34
N GLU A 430 23.30 4.70 -20.63
CA GLU A 430 24.73 4.96 -20.42
C GLU A 430 25.62 4.16 -21.41
N ALA A 431 25.02 3.35 -22.29
CA ALA A 431 25.78 2.41 -23.14
C ALA A 431 25.95 2.83 -24.62
N GLY A 432 25.53 4.03 -25.05
CA GLY A 432 25.75 4.47 -26.43
C GLY A 432 25.08 3.61 -27.53
N ILE A 433 24.14 2.73 -27.17
CA ILE A 433 23.32 1.97 -28.11
C ILE A 433 22.09 2.82 -28.41
N GLY A 434 22.05 3.42 -29.60
CA GLY A 434 21.08 4.46 -29.95
C GLY A 434 19.62 4.14 -29.60
N LYS A 435 18.96 5.06 -28.89
CA LYS A 435 17.51 5.20 -28.73
C LYS A 435 16.75 3.88 -28.89
N LEU A 436 16.86 2.99 -27.91
CA LEU A 436 15.68 2.21 -27.56
C LEU A 436 14.67 3.24 -27.08
N ARG A 437 13.78 3.67 -27.98
CA ARG A 437 12.63 4.48 -27.59
C ARG A 437 12.05 3.78 -26.36
N SER A 438 11.78 4.54 -25.31
CA SER A 438 10.77 4.18 -24.31
C SER A 438 9.63 3.40 -25.00
N PRO A 439 8.87 2.53 -24.33
CA PRO A 439 7.60 2.05 -24.88
C PRO A 439 6.57 3.19 -25.16
N GLY A 440 7.02 4.43 -25.40
CA GLY A 440 6.37 5.48 -26.18
C GLY A 440 6.00 5.01 -27.58
N ARG A 441 4.84 4.35 -27.62
CA ARG A 441 3.88 4.12 -28.71
C ARG A 441 3.52 2.64 -28.86
N ILE A 442 2.99 2.03 -27.80
CA ILE A 442 1.76 1.25 -28.05
C ILE A 442 0.71 2.29 -28.45
N ARG A 443 0.60 2.59 -29.75
CA ARG A 443 -0.57 3.34 -30.23
C ARG A 443 -1.77 2.40 -30.03
N PRO A 444 -2.89 2.85 -29.45
CA PRO A 444 -4.09 2.01 -29.28
C PRO A 444 -4.57 1.34 -30.59
N THR A 445 -4.16 1.89 -31.73
CA THR A 445 -4.49 1.41 -33.08
C THR A 445 -3.61 0.26 -33.59
N CYS A 446 -2.59 -0.19 -32.86
CA CYS A 446 -1.67 -1.27 -33.26
C CYS A 446 -1.66 -2.42 -32.25
N VAL A 447 -2.82 -2.75 -31.69
CA VAL A 447 -3.00 -3.88 -30.77
C VAL A 447 -3.27 -5.15 -31.58
N LEU A 448 -2.68 -6.29 -31.19
CA LEU A 448 -3.00 -7.59 -31.77
C LEU A 448 -4.50 -7.88 -31.64
N ASN A 449 -5.14 -8.34 -32.72
CA ASN A 449 -6.56 -8.68 -32.69
C ASN A 449 -6.78 -10.00 -31.92
N PRO A 450 -7.58 -10.00 -30.84
CA PRO A 450 -7.88 -11.24 -30.13
C PRO A 450 -8.80 -12.14 -30.98
N ALA A 451 -8.38 -13.39 -31.22
CA ALA A 451 -9.05 -14.31 -32.14
C ALA A 451 -10.44 -14.78 -31.66
N CYS A 452 -10.59 -15.21 -30.40
CA CYS A 452 -11.85 -15.48 -29.68
C CYS A 452 -11.55 -16.07 -28.28
N ALA A 453 -12.54 -16.15 -27.38
CA ALA A 453 -12.41 -16.85 -26.10
C ALA A 453 -13.18 -18.19 -26.16
N VAL A 454 -12.52 -19.28 -25.76
CA VAL A 454 -13.12 -20.63 -25.66
C VAL A 454 -13.17 -21.02 -24.19
N LYS A 455 -14.29 -21.61 -23.73
CA LYS A 455 -14.38 -22.19 -22.39
C LYS A 455 -14.34 -23.71 -22.51
N PRO A 456 -13.52 -24.43 -21.72
CA PRO A 456 -13.65 -25.87 -21.61
C PRO A 456 -15.03 -26.19 -21.02
N GLU A 457 -15.78 -27.11 -21.65
CA GLU A 457 -17.00 -27.64 -21.05
C GLU A 457 -16.62 -28.39 -19.76
N PRO A 458 -17.39 -28.22 -18.66
CA PRO A 458 -17.19 -29.03 -17.48
C PRO A 458 -17.35 -30.49 -17.90
N ALA A 459 -16.35 -31.33 -17.60
CA ALA A 459 -16.35 -32.74 -17.98
C ALA A 459 -17.67 -33.40 -17.53
N ALA A 460 -18.59 -33.59 -18.49
CA ALA A 460 -19.72 -34.47 -18.28
C ALA A 460 -19.13 -35.85 -17.99
N LYS A 461 -19.64 -36.53 -16.94
CA LYS A 461 -19.28 -37.91 -16.67
C LYS A 461 -19.48 -38.70 -17.97
N GLN A 462 -18.38 -39.12 -18.60
CA GLN A 462 -18.42 -39.95 -19.80
C GLN A 462 -19.12 -41.25 -19.44
N THR A 463 -20.29 -41.48 -20.02
CA THR A 463 -20.79 -42.83 -20.27
C THR A 463 -19.96 -43.42 -21.41
N PRO A 464 -19.46 -44.66 -21.29
CA PRO A 464 -18.65 -45.26 -22.34
C PRO A 464 -19.56 -45.60 -23.53
N GLY A 465 -19.37 -44.95 -24.68
CA GLY A 465 -20.20 -45.28 -25.84
C GLY A 465 -20.01 -44.49 -27.14
N ASP A 466 -19.62 -43.22 -27.12
CA ASP A 466 -19.69 -42.40 -28.34
C ASP A 466 -18.32 -41.85 -28.79
N GLU A 467 -17.84 -42.35 -29.93
CA GLU A 467 -16.70 -41.81 -30.67
C GLU A 467 -17.06 -40.43 -31.26
N ILE A 468 -16.28 -39.41 -30.91
CA ILE A 468 -16.32 -38.10 -31.57
C ILE A 468 -15.01 -37.91 -32.35
N SER A 469 -15.14 -37.83 -33.66
CA SER A 469 -14.06 -37.58 -34.63
C SER A 469 -13.44 -36.17 -34.45
N PRO A 470 -12.10 -36.01 -34.53
CA PRO A 470 -11.46 -34.72 -34.35
C PRO A 470 -11.59 -33.86 -35.63
N CYS A 471 -12.29 -32.73 -35.53
CA CYS A 471 -12.14 -31.64 -36.50
C CYS A 471 -10.76 -31.01 -36.34
N CYS A 472 -9.85 -31.38 -37.24
CA CYS A 472 -8.57 -30.72 -37.45
C CYS A 472 -8.81 -29.29 -37.96
N ALA A 473 -8.34 -28.29 -37.21
CA ALA A 473 -8.03 -26.99 -37.77
C ALA A 473 -6.52 -26.96 -38.08
N GLU A 474 -6.17 -27.16 -39.35
CA GLU A 474 -4.82 -27.00 -39.85
C GLU A 474 -4.37 -25.54 -39.69
N VAL A 475 -3.28 -25.32 -38.95
CA VAL A 475 -2.56 -24.05 -38.94
C VAL A 475 -1.42 -24.15 -39.94
N ASN A 476 -1.51 -23.37 -41.01
CA ASN A 476 -0.53 -23.31 -42.08
C ASN A 476 0.84 -22.80 -41.54
N PRO A 477 1.92 -23.61 -41.55
CA PRO A 477 3.22 -23.22 -41.01
C PRO A 477 4.03 -22.53 -42.11
N GLY A 478 3.70 -21.27 -42.42
CA GLY A 478 4.31 -20.59 -43.56
C GLY A 478 4.07 -19.09 -43.60
N ALA A 479 4.39 -18.36 -42.52
CA ALA A 479 4.43 -16.90 -42.54
C ALA A 479 5.53 -16.37 -41.61
N VAL A 480 6.78 -16.56 -42.03
CA VAL A 480 7.90 -15.74 -41.53
C VAL A 480 7.76 -14.36 -42.16
N PHE A 481 7.23 -13.38 -41.42
CA PHE A 481 7.25 -11.99 -41.86
C PHE A 481 8.45 -11.26 -41.24
N ASP A 482 9.46 -11.12 -42.08
CA ASP A 482 10.64 -10.29 -41.89
C ASP A 482 10.24 -8.81 -41.70
N TRP A 483 10.80 -8.16 -40.68
CA TRP A 483 10.56 -6.75 -40.35
C TRP A 483 11.65 -5.86 -40.97
N GLN A 484 11.95 -6.07 -42.25
CA GLN A 484 12.71 -5.12 -43.03
C GLN A 484 12.04 -4.95 -44.39
N SER A 485 11.82 -3.68 -44.78
CA SER A 485 11.35 -3.24 -46.11
C SER A 485 9.84 -3.09 -46.29
N ARG A 486 9.26 -1.98 -45.82
CA ARG A 486 8.21 -1.25 -46.56
C ARG A 486 8.31 0.27 -46.32
N HIS A 487 9.34 0.88 -46.89
CA HIS A 487 9.21 2.24 -47.42
C HIS A 487 8.96 2.12 -48.93
N ARG A 488 7.91 2.78 -49.41
CA ARG A 488 7.36 2.83 -50.79
C ARG A 488 6.26 1.78 -51.06
N LEU A 489 5.01 2.20 -50.97
CA LEU A 489 4.19 2.53 -52.15
C LEU A 489 2.84 3.07 -51.67
N ALA A 490 2.39 4.10 -52.39
CA ALA A 490 1.21 4.88 -52.14
C ALA A 490 -0.06 4.24 -52.74
N SER A 491 -1.20 4.69 -52.22
CA SER A 491 -2.49 4.82 -52.92
C SER A 491 -3.01 3.63 -53.75
N SER A 492 -3.95 2.88 -53.18
CA SER A 492 -5.16 2.48 -53.91
C SER A 492 -6.25 2.05 -52.95
N SER A 493 -7.30 2.86 -52.88
CA SER A 493 -8.58 2.60 -52.23
C SER A 493 -9.29 1.41 -52.87
N HIS A 494 -9.63 0.36 -52.15
CA HIS A 494 -10.67 -0.60 -52.56
C HIS A 494 -11.62 -0.90 -51.39
N ARG A 495 -12.89 -0.55 -51.60
CA ARG A 495 -14.04 -0.97 -50.79
C ARG A 495 -14.26 -2.47 -50.97
N CYS A 496 -14.47 -3.20 -49.89
CA CYS A 496 -15.11 -4.51 -49.95
C CYS A 496 -16.49 -4.42 -49.27
N ARG A 497 -17.52 -4.76 -50.06
CA ARG A 497 -18.88 -5.07 -49.61
C ARG A 497 -18.89 -6.50 -49.04
N SER A 498 -19.75 -6.71 -48.05
CA SER A 498 -20.20 -8.01 -47.52
C SER A 498 -20.82 -8.88 -48.63
N PRO A 499 -20.83 -10.21 -48.47
CA PRO A 499 -21.87 -10.88 -47.68
C PRO A 499 -21.38 -11.39 -46.32
#